data_AF-A0A0V1A0W0-F1
#
_entry.id   AF-A0A0V1A0W0-F1
#
_cell.length_a   1.000
_cell.length_b   1.000
_cell.length_c   1.000
_cell.angle_alpha   90.00
_cell.angle_beta   90.00
_cell.angle_gamma   90.00
#
_symmetry.space_group_name_H-M   'P 1'
#
loop_
_entity.id
_entity.type
_entity.pdbx_description
1 polymer ?
#
loop_
_entity_poly.entity_id
_entity_poly.type
_entity_poly.pdbx_seq_one_letter_code
_entity_poly.pdbx_strand_id
1 'polypeptide(L)'
;MSQEHRSEDDFDIDAELSPFYEFMSNIRSAHPPEKFWRKISILLDPRSEYHQRLIHLLNEIQLKVMNDVRKSHDPAFIITQNMFMEDVIGFRYFNWGLSSYDLISSVFLIMSAEKFLQSIANSINAKGCNFRLMGNRCFLDVLHTTKQLARASSKVYEDVHISVMVIGLNDYFQEKEKFDKQWKNGCFDLSDYPILSNAEVLLSKEEVEESFKAYMETDFSTIYYLDNLRQLVSFTQTFTVHIALQESENMCEMLARERLYMPMQSNDSPQ
;
A
#
# COMPACT_ATOMS: atom_id res chain seq x y z
N MET A 1 -14.46 8.04 -58.47
CA MET A 1 -13.55 8.26 -57.35
C MET A 1 -14.27 9.12 -56.34
N SER A 2 -14.70 8.50 -55.24
CA SER A 2 -15.19 9.18 -54.05
C SER A 2 -14.73 8.29 -52.90
N GLN A 3 -13.60 8.66 -52.29
CA GLN A 3 -13.20 8.12 -51.00
C GLN A 3 -14.15 8.74 -49.98
N GLU A 4 -15.03 7.94 -49.40
CA GLU A 4 -15.72 8.32 -48.17
C GLU A 4 -14.77 8.04 -47.01
N HIS A 5 -14.27 9.13 -46.41
CA HIS A 5 -13.67 9.12 -45.10
C HIS A 5 -14.71 8.61 -44.09
N ARG A 6 -14.59 7.35 -43.68
CA ARG A 6 -15.17 6.90 -42.40
C ARG A 6 -14.26 7.40 -41.29
N SER A 7 -14.74 8.38 -40.54
CA SER A 7 -14.18 8.83 -39.27
C SER A 7 -14.15 7.68 -38.27
N GLU A 8 -13.05 7.56 -37.52
CA GLU A 8 -12.83 6.58 -36.45
C GLU A 8 -13.68 6.86 -35.18
N ASP A 9 -14.59 7.84 -35.22
CA ASP A 9 -15.42 8.28 -34.08
C ASP A 9 -16.80 7.59 -33.99
N ASP A 10 -17.17 6.72 -34.94
CA ASP A 10 -18.48 6.03 -34.93
C ASP A 10 -18.47 4.69 -34.16
N PHE A 11 -17.39 4.37 -33.44
CA PHE A 11 -17.26 3.09 -32.71
C PHE A 11 -17.66 3.10 -31.23
N ASP A 12 -18.07 4.24 -30.66
CA ASP A 12 -18.29 4.36 -29.20
C ASP A 12 -19.73 4.66 -28.73
N ILE A 13 -20.70 4.88 -29.63
CA ILE A 13 -22.08 5.24 -29.21
C ILE A 13 -22.95 3.99 -28.95
N ASP A 14 -22.69 2.87 -29.62
CA ASP A 14 -23.48 1.65 -29.44
C ASP A 14 -23.09 0.82 -28.19
N ALA A 15 -21.93 1.09 -27.58
CA ALA A 15 -21.51 0.42 -26.36
C ALA A 15 -22.30 0.91 -25.12
N GLU A 16 -22.58 2.21 -25.04
CA GLU A 16 -23.32 2.81 -23.92
C GLU A 16 -24.82 2.43 -23.89
N LEU A 17 -25.37 1.93 -25.01
CA LEU A 17 -26.76 1.48 -25.14
C LEU A 17 -26.95 -0.04 -24.94
N SER A 18 -25.88 -0.78 -24.65
CA SER A 18 -26.00 -2.22 -24.43
C SER A 18 -26.73 -2.52 -23.10
N PRO A 19 -27.72 -3.43 -23.09
CA PRO A 19 -28.39 -3.90 -21.87
C PRO A 19 -27.42 -4.40 -20.78
N PHE A 20 -26.21 -4.80 -21.18
CA PHE A 20 -25.14 -5.17 -20.27
C PHE A 20 -24.55 -3.97 -19.52
N TYR A 21 -24.36 -2.83 -20.18
CA TYR A 21 -23.87 -1.61 -19.55
C TYR A 21 -24.88 -1.01 -18.58
N GLU A 22 -26.16 -0.93 -18.95
CA GLU A 22 -27.23 -0.53 -18.03
C GLU A 22 -27.32 -1.47 -16.82
N PHE A 23 -27.18 -2.77 -17.04
CA PHE A 23 -27.16 -3.76 -15.98
C PHE A 23 -25.96 -3.59 -15.03
N MET A 24 -24.74 -3.44 -15.56
CA MET A 24 -23.55 -3.17 -14.75
C MET A 24 -23.67 -1.84 -13.99
N SER A 25 -24.23 -0.82 -14.62
CA SER A 25 -24.51 0.48 -13.99
C SER A 25 -25.51 0.35 -12.83
N ASN A 26 -26.58 -0.43 -13.00
CA ASN A 26 -27.56 -0.71 -11.97
C ASN A 26 -26.96 -1.50 -10.78
N ILE A 27 -26.10 -2.49 -11.04
CA ILE A 27 -25.40 -3.22 -9.97
C ILE A 27 -24.48 -2.28 -9.20
N ARG A 28 -23.65 -1.50 -9.89
CA ARG A 28 -22.73 -0.52 -9.26
C ARG A 28 -23.50 0.50 -8.41
N SER A 29 -24.67 0.95 -8.90
CA SER A 29 -25.55 1.86 -8.17
C SER A 29 -26.17 1.22 -6.92
N ALA A 30 -26.53 -0.07 -6.98
CA ALA A 30 -27.04 -0.82 -5.83
C ALA A 30 -25.95 -1.12 -4.78
N HIS A 31 -24.69 -1.18 -5.22
CA HIS A 31 -23.54 -1.57 -4.41
C HIS A 31 -22.41 -0.54 -4.48
N PRO A 32 -22.64 0.69 -3.96
CA PRO A 32 -21.63 1.73 -4.01
C PRO A 32 -20.44 1.39 -3.09
N PRO A 33 -19.20 1.78 -3.46
CA PRO A 33 -17.96 1.45 -2.73
C PRO A 33 -17.99 1.81 -1.24
N GLU A 34 -18.74 2.85 -0.87
CA GLU A 34 -18.95 3.31 0.50
C GLU A 34 -19.50 2.19 1.41
N LYS A 35 -20.34 1.28 0.88
CA LYS A 35 -20.86 0.14 1.64
C LYS A 35 -19.75 -0.87 2.00
N PHE A 36 -18.66 -0.88 1.24
CA PHE A 36 -17.51 -1.76 1.44
C PHE A 36 -16.49 -1.16 2.41
N TRP A 37 -16.35 0.18 2.48
CA TRP A 37 -15.45 0.84 3.43
C TRP A 37 -15.67 0.42 4.90
N ARG A 38 -16.92 0.17 5.28
CA ARG A 38 -17.29 -0.26 6.65
C ARG A 38 -16.73 -1.61 7.05
N LYS A 39 -16.40 -2.43 6.05
CA LYS A 39 -15.89 -3.80 6.23
C LYS A 39 -14.38 -3.82 6.34
N ILE A 40 -13.70 -2.73 6.02
CA ILE A 40 -12.24 -2.66 6.03
C ILE A 40 -11.77 -2.22 7.41
N SER A 41 -10.71 -2.89 7.87
CA SER A 41 -9.94 -2.50 9.03
C SER A 41 -8.46 -2.42 8.70
N ILE A 42 -7.79 -1.43 9.30
CA ILE A 42 -6.34 -1.29 9.32
C ILE A 42 -5.80 -2.08 10.51
N LEU A 43 -4.79 -2.91 10.27
CA LEU A 43 -4.08 -3.67 11.30
C LEU A 43 -2.76 -2.97 11.61
N LEU A 44 -2.55 -2.64 12.88
CA LEU A 44 -1.32 -2.02 13.38
C LEU A 44 -0.66 -2.92 14.41
N ASP A 45 0.65 -3.12 14.26
CA ASP A 45 1.47 -3.80 15.26
C ASP A 45 1.76 -2.86 16.45
N PRO A 46 1.50 -3.28 17.70
CA PRO A 46 1.76 -2.47 18.90
C PRO A 46 3.25 -2.25 19.19
N ARG A 47 4.14 -3.06 18.61
CA ARG A 47 5.60 -2.95 18.79
C ARG A 47 6.23 -1.93 17.85
N SER A 48 5.49 -1.47 16.83
CA SER A 48 6.01 -0.42 15.94
C SER A 48 6.29 0.86 16.72
N GLU A 49 7.44 1.49 16.47
CA GLU A 49 7.81 2.75 17.10
C GLU A 49 6.82 3.89 16.78
N TYR A 50 6.09 3.77 15.68
CA TYR A 50 5.10 4.74 15.24
C TYR A 50 3.69 4.46 15.77
N HIS A 51 3.46 3.37 16.49
CA HIS A 51 2.13 2.86 16.83
C HIS A 51 1.18 3.91 17.42
N GLN A 52 1.58 4.56 18.53
CA GLN A 52 0.75 5.57 19.19
C GLN A 52 0.48 6.80 18.30
N ARG A 53 1.51 7.25 17.55
CA ARG A 53 1.38 8.41 16.65
C ARG A 53 0.49 8.08 15.45
N LEU A 54 0.60 6.87 14.89
CA LEU A 54 -0.26 6.41 13.80
C LEU A 54 -1.71 6.32 14.24
N ILE A 55 -2.00 5.75 15.41
CA ILE A 55 -3.37 5.72 15.96
C ILE A 55 -3.92 7.13 16.11
N HIS A 56 -3.14 8.05 16.68
CA HIS A 56 -3.56 9.43 16.86
C HIS A 56 -3.87 10.09 15.51
N LEU A 57 -2.94 10.04 14.56
CA LEU A 57 -3.10 10.65 13.24
C LEU A 57 -4.22 10.00 12.40
N LEU A 58 -4.38 8.67 12.46
CA LEU A 58 -5.45 7.97 11.77
C LEU A 58 -6.84 8.36 12.31
N ASN A 59 -6.93 8.70 13.59
CA ASN A 59 -8.17 9.21 14.20
C ASN A 59 -8.38 10.70 13.92
N GLU A 60 -7.31 11.49 13.81
CA GLU A 60 -7.37 12.92 13.45
C GLU A 60 -7.78 13.10 11.98
N ILE A 61 -7.16 12.34 11.07
CA ILE A 61 -7.31 12.48 9.62
C ILE A 61 -8.43 11.56 9.12
N GLN A 62 -9.49 11.28 9.87
CA GLN A 62 -10.54 10.38 9.37
C GLN A 62 -11.29 11.02 8.19
N LEU A 63 -11.41 10.29 7.07
CA LEU A 63 -12.28 10.69 5.97
C LEU A 63 -13.72 10.79 6.50
N LYS A 64 -14.30 11.99 6.47
CA LYS A 64 -15.67 12.25 6.98
C LYS A 64 -16.69 11.24 6.43
N VAL A 65 -16.57 10.91 5.14
CA VAL A 65 -17.45 9.94 4.48
C VAL A 65 -17.28 8.53 5.07
N MET A 66 -16.09 8.12 5.49
CA MET A 66 -15.90 6.82 6.16
C MET A 66 -16.59 6.80 7.53
N ASN A 67 -16.54 7.90 8.29
CA ASN A 67 -17.22 7.99 9.58
C ASN A 67 -18.74 7.99 9.44
N ASP A 68 -19.27 8.74 8.48
CA ASP A 68 -20.72 8.85 8.26
C ASP A 68 -21.34 7.51 7.86
N VAL A 69 -20.56 6.64 7.23
CA VAL A 69 -21.04 5.37 6.69
C VAL A 69 -20.94 4.24 7.72
N ARG A 70 -19.98 4.29 8.67
CA ARG A 70 -19.80 3.26 9.71
C ARG A 70 -20.89 3.31 10.79
N LYS A 71 -21.30 2.13 11.27
CA LYS A 71 -22.29 1.92 12.34
C LYS A 71 -21.65 1.24 13.55
N SER A 72 -22.33 1.29 14.69
CA SER A 72 -21.85 0.75 15.97
C SER A 72 -21.58 -0.76 15.98
N HIS A 73 -22.22 -1.53 15.10
CA HIS A 73 -22.03 -2.98 14.97
C HIS A 73 -20.94 -3.37 13.96
N ASP A 74 -20.30 -2.40 13.31
CA ASP A 74 -19.21 -2.70 12.38
C ASP A 74 -17.94 -3.13 13.13
N PRO A 75 -17.04 -3.85 12.45
CA PRO A 75 -15.68 -4.01 12.92
C PRO A 75 -15.04 -2.68 13.32
N ALA A 76 -14.06 -2.70 14.22
CA ALA A 76 -13.25 -1.51 14.49
C ALA A 76 -12.50 -1.08 13.21
N PHE A 77 -12.37 0.22 12.98
CA PHE A 77 -11.60 0.73 11.83
C PHE A 77 -10.10 0.47 11.98
N ILE A 78 -9.60 0.59 13.22
CA ILE A 78 -8.20 0.30 13.58
C ILE A 78 -8.22 -0.89 14.54
N ILE A 79 -7.45 -1.94 14.24
CA ILE A 79 -7.20 -3.06 15.14
C ILE A 79 -5.72 -3.09 15.49
N THR A 80 -5.47 -3.16 16.78
CA THR A 80 -4.13 -3.38 17.33
C THR A 80 -3.97 -4.86 17.64
N GLN A 81 -2.96 -5.49 17.05
CA GLN A 81 -2.62 -6.88 17.32
C GLN A 81 -1.16 -7.14 16.94
N ASN A 82 -0.53 -8.16 17.54
CA ASN A 82 0.79 -8.58 17.11
C ASN A 82 0.72 -9.13 15.69
N MET A 83 1.37 -8.44 14.77
CA MET A 83 1.56 -8.85 13.39
C MET A 83 2.76 -9.81 13.29
N PHE A 84 2.93 -10.43 12.13
CA PHE A 84 4.03 -11.37 11.88
C PHE A 84 5.42 -10.71 11.97
N MET A 85 5.49 -9.39 11.82
CA MET A 85 6.70 -8.59 11.91
C MET A 85 6.37 -7.19 12.42
N GLU A 86 7.34 -6.57 13.10
CA GLU A 86 7.25 -5.17 13.55
C GLU A 86 7.25 -4.22 12.34
N ASP A 87 6.72 -3.00 12.54
CA ASP A 87 6.67 -1.95 11.52
C ASP A 87 5.89 -2.34 10.24
N VAL A 88 4.94 -3.28 10.36
CA VAL A 88 4.03 -3.65 9.28
C VAL A 88 2.63 -3.09 9.52
N ILE A 89 2.04 -2.50 8.48
CA ILE A 89 0.60 -2.21 8.41
C ILE A 89 -0.05 -3.25 7.51
N GLY A 90 -1.07 -3.92 8.04
CA GLY A 90 -1.91 -4.84 7.28
C GLY A 90 -3.30 -4.29 7.04
N PHE A 91 -4.05 -4.94 6.16
CA PHE A 91 -5.44 -4.64 5.90
C PHE A 91 -6.26 -5.93 5.92
N ARG A 92 -7.47 -5.83 6.46
CA ARG A 92 -8.43 -6.93 6.43
C ARG A 92 -9.78 -6.44 5.97
N TYR A 93 -10.49 -7.31 5.27
CA TYR A 93 -11.85 -7.11 4.84
C TYR A 93 -12.77 -8.08 5.57
N PHE A 94 -13.87 -7.59 6.12
CA PHE A 94 -14.82 -8.40 6.86
C PHE A 94 -15.93 -8.93 5.94
N ASN A 95 -16.02 -10.26 5.84
CA ASN A 95 -17.05 -10.93 5.09
C ASN A 95 -18.25 -11.24 6.00
N TRP A 96 -19.32 -10.46 5.88
CA TRP A 96 -20.56 -10.67 6.66
C TRP A 96 -21.21 -12.02 6.42
N GLY A 97 -21.11 -12.58 5.20
CA GLY A 97 -21.73 -13.86 4.86
C GLY A 97 -21.07 -15.03 5.59
N LEU A 98 -19.77 -14.93 5.84
CA LEU A 98 -18.97 -15.95 6.52
C LEU A 98 -18.64 -15.59 7.98
N SER A 99 -18.97 -14.37 8.41
CA SER A 99 -18.56 -13.81 9.71
C SER A 99 -17.05 -13.94 9.98
N SER A 100 -16.24 -13.82 8.92
CA SER A 100 -14.78 -13.99 8.95
C SER A 100 -14.06 -12.75 8.42
N TYR A 101 -12.77 -12.64 8.74
CA TYR A 101 -11.88 -11.64 8.15
C TYR A 101 -11.02 -12.30 7.09
N ASP A 102 -11.03 -11.72 5.89
CA ASP A 102 -10.11 -12.04 4.82
C ASP A 102 -8.94 -11.05 4.89
N LEU A 103 -7.72 -11.56 4.93
CA LEU A 103 -6.53 -10.72 4.89
C LEU A 103 -6.32 -10.24 3.45
N ILE A 104 -6.12 -8.95 3.26
CA ILE A 104 -5.76 -8.42 1.94
C ILE A 104 -4.32 -8.82 1.63
N SER A 105 -4.07 -9.30 0.40
CA SER A 105 -2.76 -9.72 -0.12
C SER A 105 -1.78 -8.54 -0.35
N SER A 106 -1.86 -7.48 0.47
CA SER A 106 -0.99 -6.30 0.41
C SER A 106 -0.68 -5.78 1.81
N VAL A 107 0.60 -5.54 2.08
CA VAL A 107 1.10 -5.02 3.36
C VAL A 107 2.04 -3.85 3.15
N PHE A 108 2.07 -2.92 4.11
CA PHE A 108 3.06 -1.85 4.11
C PHE A 108 4.16 -2.17 5.11
N LEU A 109 5.41 -2.16 4.64
CA LEU A 109 6.59 -2.23 5.48
C LEU A 109 7.09 -0.81 5.74
N ILE A 110 7.02 -0.33 6.97
CA ILE A 110 7.47 1.00 7.35
C ILE A 110 8.97 0.94 7.67
N MET A 111 9.73 1.88 7.10
CA MET A 111 11.14 2.07 7.44
C MET A 111 11.39 3.55 7.77
N SER A 112 12.10 3.81 8.86
CA SER A 112 12.72 5.11 9.05
C SER A 112 13.83 5.32 8.02
N ALA A 113 14.19 6.57 7.72
CA ALA A 113 15.36 6.87 6.90
C ALA A 113 16.62 6.17 7.42
N GLU A 114 16.82 6.08 8.74
CA GLU A 114 17.97 5.41 9.35
C GLU A 114 17.98 3.89 9.07
N LYS A 115 16.86 3.19 9.31
CA LYS A 115 16.72 1.75 8.99
C LYS A 115 16.97 1.50 7.51
N PHE A 116 16.42 2.36 6.66
CA PHE A 116 16.57 2.26 5.22
C PHE A 116 18.03 2.42 4.79
N LEU A 117 18.70 3.50 5.18
CA LEU A 117 20.09 3.77 4.83
C LEU A 117 21.05 2.68 5.35
N GLN A 118 20.84 2.19 6.57
CA GLN A 118 21.62 1.06 7.12
C GLN A 118 21.44 -0.21 6.27
N SER A 119 20.21 -0.51 5.84
CA SER A 119 19.94 -1.68 4.98
C SER A 119 20.58 -1.54 3.60
N ILE A 120 20.63 -0.33 3.03
CA ILE A 120 21.30 -0.05 1.76
C ILE A 120 22.82 -0.10 1.90
N ALA A 121 23.37 0.39 3.00
CA ALA A 121 24.81 0.27 3.27
C ALA A 121 25.24 -1.21 3.37
N ASN A 122 24.42 -2.06 4.00
CA ASN A 122 24.64 -3.51 4.02
C ASN A 122 24.50 -4.16 2.63
N SER A 123 23.62 -3.63 1.80
CA SER A 123 23.47 -4.05 0.39
C SER A 123 24.70 -3.72 -0.46
N ILE A 124 25.35 -2.59 -0.22
CA ILE A 124 26.58 -2.18 -0.91
C ILE A 124 27.78 -2.98 -0.41
N ASN A 125 27.85 -3.28 0.89
CA ASN A 125 28.98 -3.96 1.50
C ASN A 125 28.75 -5.47 1.62
N ALA A 126 29.37 -6.27 0.75
CA ALA A 126 29.22 -7.73 0.71
C ALA A 126 29.58 -8.47 2.03
N LYS A 127 30.35 -7.85 2.94
CA LYS A 127 30.65 -8.44 4.26
C LYS A 127 29.60 -8.11 5.33
N GLY A 128 28.69 -7.17 5.05
CA GLY A 128 27.73 -6.60 5.98
C GLY A 128 28.39 -5.75 7.07
N CYS A 129 27.76 -4.63 7.43
CA CYS A 129 28.06 -3.86 8.62
C CYS A 129 27.05 -4.24 9.72
N ASN A 130 27.47 -4.39 10.97
CA ASN A 130 26.54 -4.71 12.06
C ASN A 130 25.98 -3.41 12.67
N PHE A 131 24.97 -2.82 12.03
CA PHE A 131 24.35 -1.59 12.49
C PHE A 131 23.36 -1.82 13.64
N ARG A 132 23.10 -0.77 14.44
CA ARG A 132 22.22 -0.87 15.62
C ARG A 132 20.78 -1.27 15.30
N LEU A 133 20.17 -0.74 14.23
CA LEU A 133 18.75 -0.99 13.92
C LEU A 133 18.56 -2.17 12.98
N MET A 134 19.45 -2.32 11.99
CA MET A 134 19.33 -3.35 10.96
C MET A 134 20.20 -4.58 11.21
N GLY A 135 21.15 -4.53 12.14
CA GLY A 135 22.20 -5.56 12.23
C GLY A 135 22.96 -5.63 10.91
N ASN A 136 23.21 -6.85 10.45
CA ASN A 136 23.83 -7.14 9.15
C ASN A 136 22.83 -7.34 8.00
N ARG A 137 21.54 -7.07 8.21
CA ARG A 137 20.50 -7.33 7.20
C ARG A 137 20.63 -6.33 6.05
N CYS A 138 20.74 -6.85 4.82
CA CYS A 138 20.63 -6.02 3.61
C CYS A 138 19.16 -5.78 3.25
N PHE A 139 18.90 -4.85 2.34
CA PHE A 139 17.53 -4.48 1.97
C PHE A 139 16.72 -5.66 1.42
N LEU A 140 17.31 -6.50 0.56
CA LEU A 140 16.63 -7.67 0.00
C LEU A 140 16.31 -8.72 1.07
N ASP A 141 17.20 -8.95 2.03
CA ASP A 141 16.95 -9.90 3.12
C ASP A 141 15.73 -9.48 3.94
N VAL A 142 15.57 -8.18 4.18
CA VAL A 142 14.41 -7.63 4.88
C VAL A 142 13.14 -7.89 4.09
N LEU A 143 13.14 -7.63 2.78
CA LEU A 143 11.99 -7.90 1.91
C LEU A 143 11.63 -9.38 1.84
N HIS A 144 12.62 -10.25 1.63
CA HIS A 144 12.43 -11.69 1.58
C HIS A 144 11.90 -12.23 2.90
N THR A 145 12.45 -11.78 4.03
CA THR A 145 11.98 -12.16 5.37
C THR A 145 10.54 -11.70 5.57
N THR A 146 10.22 -10.45 5.20
CA THR A 146 8.86 -9.91 5.29
C THR A 146 7.89 -10.76 4.48
N LYS A 147 8.24 -11.12 3.23
CA LYS A 147 7.40 -11.95 2.35
C LYS A 147 7.22 -13.36 2.90
N GLN A 148 8.28 -13.98 3.41
CA GLN A 148 8.23 -15.32 4.00
C GLN A 148 7.35 -15.35 5.26
N LEU A 149 7.51 -14.38 6.16
CA LEU A 149 6.70 -14.27 7.36
C LEU A 149 5.24 -13.94 7.04
N ALA A 150 5.01 -13.05 6.06
CA ALA A 150 3.66 -12.75 5.58
C ALA A 150 2.98 -14.03 5.10
N ARG A 151 3.60 -14.79 4.19
CA ARG A 151 3.07 -16.08 3.68
C ARG A 151 2.87 -17.14 4.76
N ALA A 152 3.73 -17.19 5.78
CA ALA A 152 3.57 -18.14 6.88
C ALA A 152 2.39 -17.78 7.81
N SER A 153 2.06 -16.49 7.91
CA SER A 153 1.03 -15.97 8.80
C SER A 153 -0.35 -15.82 8.13
N SER A 154 -0.37 -15.45 6.85
CA SER A 154 -1.57 -15.38 6.05
C SER A 154 -1.88 -16.80 5.59
N LYS A 155 -3.04 -17.35 5.93
CA LYS A 155 -3.53 -18.59 5.30
C LYS A 155 -3.92 -18.36 3.82
N VAL A 156 -3.28 -17.38 3.18
CA VAL A 156 -3.54 -16.88 1.84
C VAL A 156 -2.50 -17.51 0.92
N TYR A 157 -2.98 -18.21 -0.11
CA TYR A 157 -2.14 -18.91 -1.08
C TYR A 157 -1.52 -17.96 -2.12
N GLU A 158 -1.96 -16.70 -2.15
CA GLU A 158 -1.50 -15.68 -3.09
C GLU A 158 -0.21 -15.00 -2.64
N ASP A 159 0.52 -14.48 -3.63
CA ASP A 159 1.72 -13.69 -3.40
C ASP A 159 1.36 -12.35 -2.75
N VAL A 160 1.79 -12.17 -1.50
CA VAL A 160 1.62 -10.91 -0.78
C VAL A 160 2.48 -9.83 -1.42
N HIS A 161 1.84 -8.74 -1.85
CA HIS A 161 2.50 -7.54 -2.33
C HIS A 161 3.02 -6.71 -1.15
N ILE A 162 4.27 -6.27 -1.22
CA ILE A 162 4.91 -5.45 -0.19
C ILE A 162 5.13 -4.04 -0.77
N SER A 163 4.55 -3.05 -0.12
CA SER A 163 4.88 -1.64 -0.37
C SER A 163 5.78 -1.12 0.75
N VAL A 164 7.00 -0.70 0.43
CA VAL A 164 7.94 -0.15 1.40
C VAL A 164 7.67 1.35 1.55
N MET A 165 7.42 1.78 2.78
CA MET A 165 7.13 3.16 3.14
C MET A 165 8.31 3.74 3.91
N VAL A 166 9.17 4.50 3.24
CA VAL A 166 10.37 5.10 3.85
C VAL A 166 10.06 6.52 4.31
N ILE A 167 10.24 6.81 5.60
CA ILE A 167 9.86 8.08 6.21
C ILE A 167 11.10 8.94 6.50
N GLY A 168 11.07 10.20 6.05
CA GLY A 168 12.05 11.22 6.40
C GLY A 168 13.36 11.17 5.59
N LEU A 169 13.38 10.44 4.47
CA LEU A 169 14.58 10.30 3.64
C LEU A 169 14.99 11.61 2.94
N ASN A 170 14.00 12.43 2.59
CA ASN A 170 14.22 13.73 1.97
C ASN A 170 14.97 14.69 2.91
N ASP A 171 14.55 14.76 4.18
CA ASP A 171 15.20 15.59 5.19
C ASP A 171 16.67 15.19 5.40
N TYR A 172 16.95 13.88 5.42
CA TYR A 172 18.31 13.35 5.47
C TYR A 172 19.16 13.85 4.29
N PHE A 173 18.67 13.74 3.05
CA PHE A 173 19.44 14.17 1.88
C PHE A 173 19.64 15.69 1.83
N GLN A 174 18.66 16.46 2.30
CA GLN A 174 18.80 17.92 2.40
C GLN A 174 19.87 18.33 3.42
N GLU A 175 19.92 17.68 4.59
CA GLU A 175 21.03 17.90 5.54
C GLU A 175 22.37 17.47 4.93
N LYS A 176 22.41 16.31 4.26
CA LYS A 176 23.64 15.78 3.64
C LYS A 176 24.19 16.73 2.58
N GLU A 177 23.34 17.28 1.72
CA GLU A 177 23.76 18.24 0.69
C GLU A 177 24.33 19.53 1.30
N LYS A 178 23.71 20.03 2.38
CA LYS A 178 24.22 21.21 3.11
C LYS A 178 25.57 20.92 3.76
N PHE A 179 25.70 19.77 4.41
CA PHE A 179 26.95 19.32 5.02
C PHE A 179 28.06 19.18 3.97
N ASP A 180 27.79 18.54 2.83
CA ASP A 180 28.80 18.35 1.78
C ASP A 180 29.27 19.69 1.16
N LYS A 181 28.37 20.68 1.06
CA LYS A 181 28.73 22.05 0.64
C LYS A 181 29.64 22.73 1.68
N GLN A 182 29.37 22.56 2.96
CA GLN A 182 30.21 23.13 4.03
C GLN A 182 31.55 22.40 4.19
N TRP A 183 31.57 21.08 4.01
CA TRP A 183 32.77 20.26 3.99
C TRP A 183 33.75 20.75 2.93
N LYS A 184 33.24 21.05 1.72
CA LYS A 184 34.03 21.66 0.63
C LYS A 184 34.60 23.02 0.99
N ASN A 185 33.99 23.73 1.94
CA ASN A 185 34.44 25.04 2.43
C ASN A 185 35.34 24.93 3.68
N GLY A 186 35.69 23.72 4.13
CA GLY A 186 36.60 23.48 5.25
C GLY A 186 35.96 23.56 6.65
N CYS A 187 34.63 23.51 6.74
CA CYS A 187 33.91 23.40 8.01
C CYS A 187 33.48 21.94 8.25
N PHE A 188 33.74 21.40 9.45
CA PHE A 188 33.68 19.95 9.70
C PHE A 188 32.78 19.55 10.89
N ASP A 189 31.90 20.44 11.33
CA ASP A 189 31.05 20.16 12.48
C ASP A 189 29.74 19.45 12.06
N LEU A 190 29.56 18.21 12.52
CA LEU A 190 28.33 17.44 12.33
C LEU A 190 27.23 17.82 13.33
N SER A 191 27.56 18.53 14.42
CA SER A 191 26.59 18.89 15.47
C SER A 191 25.50 19.85 14.99
N ASP A 192 25.79 20.60 13.92
CA ASP A 192 24.83 21.47 13.22
C ASP A 192 23.82 20.68 12.36
N TYR A 193 23.96 19.35 12.27
CA TYR A 193 23.16 18.45 11.44
C TYR A 193 22.58 17.31 12.30
N PRO A 194 21.43 17.54 12.97
CA PRO A 194 20.85 16.58 13.90
C PRO A 194 20.54 15.21 13.32
N ILE A 195 20.18 15.12 12.03
CA ILE A 195 19.88 13.83 11.39
C ILE A 195 21.20 13.11 11.10
N LEU A 196 22.18 13.80 10.52
CA LEU A 196 23.47 13.20 10.16
C LEU A 196 24.31 12.82 11.38
N SER A 197 24.28 13.63 12.44
CA SER A 197 25.04 13.38 13.68
C SER A 197 24.62 12.09 14.39
N ASN A 198 23.39 11.63 14.18
CA ASN A 198 22.88 10.37 14.73
C ASN A 198 23.01 9.19 13.77
N ALA A 199 23.45 9.42 12.52
CA ALA A 199 23.53 8.39 11.51
C ALA A 199 24.83 7.57 11.65
N GLU A 200 24.69 6.23 11.72
CA GLU A 200 25.84 5.31 11.72
C GLU A 200 26.50 5.16 10.34
N VAL A 201 25.82 5.62 9.30
CA VAL A 201 26.32 5.62 7.92
C VAL A 201 25.81 6.84 7.19
N LEU A 202 26.68 7.44 6.37
CA LEU A 202 26.38 8.61 5.56
C LEU A 202 26.47 8.24 4.09
N LEU A 203 25.34 7.85 3.49
CA LEU A 203 25.24 7.60 2.05
C LEU A 203 24.78 8.85 1.29
N SER A 204 25.31 9.03 0.09
CA SER A 204 24.81 10.02 -0.87
C SER A 204 23.52 9.52 -1.55
N LYS A 205 22.81 10.44 -2.19
CA LYS A 205 21.62 10.08 -2.97
C LYS A 205 21.98 9.18 -4.15
N GLU A 206 23.11 9.44 -4.79
CA GLU A 206 23.62 8.65 -5.90
C GLU A 206 23.96 7.21 -5.46
N GLU A 207 24.61 7.02 -4.31
CA GLU A 207 24.92 5.69 -3.78
C GLU A 207 23.63 4.87 -3.52
N VAL A 208 22.61 5.51 -2.98
CA VAL A 208 21.30 4.88 -2.76
C VAL A 208 20.65 4.52 -4.10
N GLU A 209 20.58 5.45 -5.05
CA GLU A 209 19.97 5.21 -6.37
C GLU A 209 20.70 4.13 -7.18
N GLU A 210 22.03 4.09 -7.13
CA GLU A 210 22.83 3.05 -7.79
C GLU A 210 22.57 1.68 -7.19
N SER A 211 22.48 1.58 -5.86
CA SER A 211 22.09 0.34 -5.20
C SER A 211 20.69 -0.12 -5.64
N PHE A 212 19.75 0.82 -5.82
CA PHE A 212 18.39 0.51 -6.29
C PHE A 212 18.29 0.08 -7.74
N LYS A 213 19.11 0.61 -8.65
CA LYS A 213 19.10 0.17 -10.06
C LYS A 213 19.27 -1.35 -10.19
N ALA A 214 20.13 -1.94 -9.35
CA ALA A 214 20.31 -3.39 -9.32
C ALA A 214 19.10 -4.16 -8.76
N TYR A 215 18.24 -3.52 -7.98
CA TYR A 215 17.06 -4.14 -7.35
C TYR A 215 15.77 -3.97 -8.17
N MET A 216 15.64 -2.88 -8.92
CA MET A 216 14.46 -2.62 -9.76
C MET A 216 14.31 -3.61 -10.93
N GLU A 217 15.36 -4.37 -11.25
CA GLU A 217 15.30 -5.49 -12.20
C GLU A 217 14.66 -6.75 -11.59
N THR A 218 14.46 -6.78 -10.27
CA THR A 218 13.88 -7.90 -9.52
C THR A 218 12.52 -7.51 -8.95
N ASP A 219 11.51 -7.77 -9.78
CA ASP A 219 10.11 -7.32 -9.80
C ASP A 219 9.26 -7.65 -8.54
N PHE A 220 9.58 -7.13 -7.34
CA PHE A 220 8.95 -7.65 -6.10
C PHE A 220 8.40 -6.64 -5.07
N SER A 221 8.65 -5.35 -5.16
CA SER A 221 8.08 -4.37 -4.19
C SER A 221 8.06 -2.94 -4.71
N THR A 222 7.00 -2.19 -4.40
CA THR A 222 6.95 -0.74 -4.65
C THR A 222 7.53 0.02 -3.46
N ILE A 223 8.34 1.04 -3.72
CA ILE A 223 8.96 1.87 -2.67
C ILE A 223 8.44 3.28 -2.78
N TYR A 224 7.98 3.82 -1.65
CA TYR A 224 7.48 5.18 -1.52
C TYR A 224 8.36 5.95 -0.52
N TYR A 225 8.88 7.09 -0.97
CA TYR A 225 9.57 8.04 -0.10
C TYR A 225 8.57 9.07 0.42
N LEU A 226 8.37 9.07 1.73
CA LEU A 226 7.42 9.92 2.43
C LEU A 226 8.18 10.92 3.30
N ASP A 227 7.75 12.18 3.30
CA ASP A 227 8.37 13.21 4.13
C ASP A 227 8.04 13.00 5.62
N ASN A 228 6.84 12.49 5.92
CA ASN A 228 6.36 12.37 7.30
C ASN A 228 5.24 11.33 7.47
N LEU A 229 4.90 11.05 8.74
CA LEU A 229 3.83 10.13 9.10
C LEU A 229 2.44 10.56 8.61
N ARG A 230 2.17 11.86 8.39
CA ARG A 230 0.87 12.30 7.87
C ARG A 230 0.67 11.81 6.43
N GLN A 231 1.72 11.85 5.60
CA GLN A 231 1.65 11.29 4.25
C GLN A 231 1.41 9.77 4.28
N LEU A 232 2.03 9.03 5.20
CA LEU A 232 1.76 7.60 5.39
C LEU A 232 0.30 7.34 5.76
N VAL A 233 -0.28 8.14 6.66
CA VAL A 233 -1.69 8.05 7.05
C VAL A 233 -2.61 8.33 5.87
N SER A 234 -2.37 9.41 5.11
CA SER A 234 -3.12 9.71 3.89
C SER A 234 -3.05 8.56 2.89
N PHE A 235 -1.85 7.99 2.67
CA PHE A 235 -1.67 6.86 1.77
C PHE A 235 -2.43 5.62 2.25
N THR A 236 -2.36 5.32 3.55
CA THR A 236 -3.09 4.21 4.19
C THR A 236 -4.59 4.35 3.98
N GLN A 237 -5.14 5.54 4.14
CA GLN A 237 -6.57 5.80 3.95
C GLN A 237 -6.97 5.69 2.48
N THR A 238 -6.21 6.28 1.57
CA THR A 238 -6.43 6.11 0.13
C THR A 238 -6.39 4.63 -0.26
N PHE A 239 -5.49 3.85 0.33
CA PHE A 239 -5.42 2.42 0.09
C PHE A 239 -6.65 1.68 0.64
N THR A 240 -7.20 2.07 1.80
CA THR A 240 -8.49 1.51 2.25
C THR A 240 -9.64 1.83 1.30
N VAL A 241 -9.61 2.99 0.65
CA VAL A 241 -10.60 3.33 -0.40
C VAL A 241 -10.41 2.43 -1.61
N HIS A 242 -9.16 2.21 -2.04
CA HIS A 242 -8.83 1.33 -3.15
C HIS A 242 -9.28 -0.12 -2.91
N ILE A 243 -9.05 -0.67 -1.71
CA ILE A 243 -9.54 -2.02 -1.35
C ILE A 243 -11.06 -2.10 -1.51
N ALA A 244 -11.82 -1.11 -1.04
CA ALA A 244 -13.28 -1.16 -1.18
C ALA A 244 -13.77 -1.04 -2.62
N LEU A 245 -13.08 -0.24 -3.45
CA LEU A 245 -13.37 -0.16 -4.87
C LEU A 245 -13.17 -1.53 -5.52
N GLN A 246 -12.04 -2.17 -5.26
CA GLN A 246 -11.73 -3.50 -5.78
C GLN A 246 -12.77 -4.55 -5.34
N GLU A 247 -13.13 -4.56 -4.05
CA GLU A 247 -14.16 -5.48 -3.54
C GLU A 247 -15.55 -5.21 -4.14
N SER A 248 -15.88 -3.95 -4.39
CA SER A 248 -17.10 -3.57 -5.08
C SER A 248 -17.12 -4.08 -6.52
N GLU A 249 -16.01 -3.91 -7.25
CA GLU A 249 -15.85 -4.39 -8.62
C GLU A 249 -15.92 -5.93 -8.70
N ASN A 250 -15.18 -6.63 -7.82
CA ASN A 250 -15.22 -8.08 -7.72
C ASN A 250 -16.64 -8.62 -7.52
N MET A 251 -17.43 -7.98 -6.64
CA MET A 251 -18.81 -8.37 -6.42
C MET A 251 -19.70 -8.08 -7.63
N CYS A 252 -19.50 -6.95 -8.31
CA CYS A 252 -20.23 -6.63 -9.54
C CYS A 252 -19.97 -7.67 -10.64
N GLU A 253 -18.70 -8.04 -10.83
CA GLU A 253 -18.31 -9.09 -11.78
C GLU A 253 -18.92 -10.45 -11.44
N MET A 254 -18.89 -10.84 -10.16
CA MET A 254 -19.49 -12.10 -9.71
C MET A 254 -21.00 -12.15 -10.01
N LEU A 255 -21.74 -11.09 -9.65
CA LEU A 255 -23.18 -11.00 -9.92
C LEU A 255 -23.50 -11.01 -11.42
N ALA A 256 -22.63 -10.39 -12.23
CA ALA A 256 -22.77 -10.44 -13.69
C ALA A 256 -22.52 -11.84 -14.25
N ARG A 257 -21.48 -12.53 -13.77
CA ARG A 257 -21.20 -13.92 -14.16
C ARG A 257 -22.32 -14.87 -13.76
N GLU A 258 -22.80 -14.82 -12.52
CA GLU A 258 -23.89 -15.70 -12.05
C GLU A 258 -25.15 -15.58 -12.92
N ARG A 259 -25.48 -14.38 -13.39
CA ARG A 259 -26.61 -14.19 -14.31
C ARG A 259 -26.37 -14.68 -15.73
N LEU A 260 -25.13 -14.61 -16.21
CA LEU A 260 -24.76 -15.18 -17.53
C LEU A 260 -24.82 -16.73 -17.52
N TYR A 261 -24.61 -17.36 -16.35
CA TYR A 261 -24.66 -18.81 -16.19
C TYR A 261 -26.02 -19.36 -15.76
N MET A 262 -26.99 -18.52 -15.38
CA MET A 262 -28.39 -18.95 -15.30
C MET A 262 -28.97 -18.93 -16.71
N PRO A 263 -29.29 -20.11 -17.32
CA PRO A 263 -30.10 -20.09 -18.53
C PRO A 263 -31.37 -19.34 -18.18
N MET A 264 -31.79 -18.39 -19.02
CA MET A 264 -33.16 -17.93 -18.99
C MET A 264 -34.02 -19.19 -18.96
N GLN A 265 -34.72 -19.43 -17.84
CA GLN A 265 -35.84 -20.36 -17.88
C GLN A 265 -36.75 -19.79 -18.95
N SER A 266 -36.73 -20.40 -20.13
CA SER A 266 -37.72 -20.13 -21.15
C SER A 266 -39.04 -20.36 -20.45
N ASN A 267 -39.87 -19.33 -20.43
CA ASN A 267 -41.28 -19.48 -20.11
C ASN A 267 -41.92 -20.29 -21.25
N ASP A 268 -41.56 -21.57 -21.37
CA ASP A 268 -42.38 -22.55 -22.06
C ASP A 268 -43.47 -22.97 -21.08
N SER A 269 -44.45 -22.09 -20.94
CA SER A 269 -45.77 -22.50 -20.47
C SER A 269 -46.39 -23.35 -21.59
N PRO A 270 -46.68 -24.64 -21.38
CA PRO A 270 -47.48 -25.37 -22.34
C PRO A 270 -48.93 -24.85 -22.25
N GLN A 271 -49.40 -24.25 -23.33
CA GLN A 271 -50.83 -24.18 -23.66
C GLN A 271 -51.10 -25.10 -24.85
#